data_AF-A0A3M0ZGM6-F1
#
_entry.id   AF-A0A3M0ZGM6-F1
#
_cell.length_a   1.000
_cell.length_b   1.000
_cell.length_c   1.000
_cell.angle_alpha   90.00
_cell.angle_beta   90.00
_cell.angle_gamma   90.00
#
_symmetry.space_group_name_H-M   'P 1'
#
loop_
_entity.id
_entity.type
_entity.pdbx_description
1 polymer ?
#
loop_
_entity_poly.entity_id
_entity_poly.type
_entity_poly.pdbx_seq_one_letter_code
_entity_poly.pdbx_strand_id
1 'polypeptide(L)'
;MSVCHEKKKKGMLEAMSCCENGSEAPEKLEGLKRVLLVGMPNVGKSQLFNQLTGRYVTVSNYPGTTVEVTEARGEIPGLGLVRVTDTPGMYSLWGVTEEEKVAARMVLGCENVQAVVHVVDAKNIGRMLGLTLQLIEAGLPVVLVLNMMDEALAAGVTIDSAALEARLGIRVIETVATRGKGIDMLRNAILNAKVSDKHFLNIPDLLQRKVLDDSEKGAGEALDHARIFRRISLLFGQHEEEWEKEMGNSDLVKVNRQLRYELGHAPHFVLQESVQQVVNGLLSGVVKEVGKKQVDWRWRLAQFLDRLCLHPLSGAVIFLVVVYFGLYRFVGDFAAGTVVDFLESKVFEGWLMPPVDRFIKGLLPWEWLWSLFVGDYGVISLGVRYAIALIMPIVGAFFLAFSLLEDSGYL
;
A
#
# COMPACT_ATOMS: atom_id res chain seq x y z
N MET A 1 24.21 -12.90 -50.58
CA MET A 1 23.46 -13.72 -49.61
C MET A 1 23.05 -12.88 -48.41
N SER A 2 22.11 -11.94 -48.57
CA SER A 2 21.62 -11.11 -47.45
C SER A 2 20.23 -10.52 -47.70
N VAL A 3 19.38 -11.20 -48.49
CA VAL A 3 18.01 -10.73 -48.77
C VAL A 3 16.97 -11.87 -48.70
N CYS A 4 17.40 -13.11 -48.46
CA CYS A 4 16.52 -14.29 -48.42
C CYS A 4 16.17 -14.77 -47.00
N HIS A 5 16.82 -14.23 -45.95
CA HIS A 5 16.57 -14.66 -44.56
C HIS A 5 15.50 -13.83 -43.82
N GLU A 6 15.11 -12.68 -44.37
CA GLU A 6 14.21 -11.73 -43.70
C GLU A 6 12.73 -11.90 -44.10
N LYS A 7 12.48 -12.59 -45.22
CA LYS A 7 11.11 -12.93 -45.67
C LYS A 7 10.55 -14.24 -45.12
N LYS A 8 11.38 -15.08 -44.47
CA LYS A 8 10.92 -16.35 -43.85
C LYS A 8 10.52 -16.23 -42.38
N LYS A 9 10.88 -15.13 -41.69
CA LYS A 9 10.47 -14.87 -40.30
C LYS A 9 9.15 -14.08 -40.17
N LYS A 10 8.73 -13.41 -41.25
CA LYS A 10 7.50 -12.60 -41.30
C LYS A 10 6.24 -13.36 -41.71
N GLY A 11 6.37 -14.60 -42.22
CA GLY A 11 5.25 -15.44 -42.67
C GLY A 11 4.95 -16.65 -41.79
N MET A 12 5.54 -16.75 -40.59
CA MET A 12 5.43 -17.93 -39.72
C MET A 12 4.93 -17.60 -38.29
N LEU A 13 4.39 -16.41 -38.10
CA LEU A 13 3.72 -15.98 -36.85
C LEU A 13 2.27 -15.52 -37.06
N GLU A 14 1.77 -15.53 -38.29
CA GLU A 14 0.38 -15.18 -38.64
C GLU A 14 -0.55 -16.39 -38.89
N ALA A 15 -0.11 -17.60 -38.56
CA ALA A 15 -0.93 -18.79 -38.73
C ALA A 15 -0.77 -19.74 -37.55
N MET A 16 -1.38 -19.40 -36.41
CA MET A 16 -1.82 -20.37 -35.38
C MET A 16 -2.95 -19.73 -34.55
N SER A 17 -4.01 -19.33 -35.25
CA SER A 17 -5.36 -19.22 -34.70
C SER A 17 -6.12 -20.42 -35.24
N CYS A 18 -6.54 -21.33 -34.35
CA CYS A 18 -7.87 -21.92 -34.28
C CYS A 18 -7.84 -23.22 -33.45
N CYS A 19 -8.84 -23.31 -32.54
CA CYS A 19 -9.28 -24.47 -31.77
C CYS A 19 -8.54 -24.75 -30.43
N GLU A 20 -9.03 -24.21 -29.30
CA GLU A 20 -10.06 -24.82 -28.44
C GLU A 20 -10.19 -24.07 -27.09
N ASN A 21 -11.44 -23.71 -26.77
CA ASN A 21 -12.03 -23.45 -25.45
C ASN A 21 -11.50 -22.31 -24.55
N GLY A 22 -12.20 -21.16 -24.63
CA GLY A 22 -12.84 -20.55 -23.46
C GLY A 22 -11.94 -20.00 -22.34
N SER A 23 -10.99 -19.14 -22.67
CA SER A 23 -10.47 -18.15 -21.72
C SER A 23 -10.14 -16.86 -22.48
N GLU A 24 -10.86 -15.78 -22.17
CA GLU A 24 -10.60 -14.46 -22.75
C GLU A 24 -9.16 -14.04 -22.41
N ALA A 25 -8.34 -13.84 -23.43
CA ALA A 25 -7.00 -13.29 -23.28
C ALA A 25 -7.08 -11.86 -22.68
N PRO A 26 -6.12 -11.42 -21.86
CA PRO A 26 -6.13 -10.06 -21.32
C PRO A 26 -6.06 -9.04 -22.46
N GLU A 27 -7.19 -8.39 -22.75
CA GLU A 27 -7.25 -7.33 -23.74
C GLU A 27 -6.33 -6.17 -23.35
N LYS A 28 -5.53 -5.68 -24.31
CA LYS A 28 -4.49 -4.65 -24.09
C LYS A 28 -5.05 -3.40 -23.40
N LEU A 29 -4.34 -2.91 -22.37
CA LEU A 29 -4.63 -1.66 -21.63
C LEU A 29 -3.98 -0.41 -22.27
N GLU A 30 -3.38 -0.58 -23.45
CA GLU A 30 -2.65 0.48 -24.15
C GLU A 30 -3.63 1.51 -24.76
N GLY A 31 -3.36 2.80 -24.55
CA GLY A 31 -4.15 3.90 -25.11
C GLY A 31 -5.35 4.37 -24.27
N LEU A 32 -5.68 3.69 -23.17
CA LEU A 32 -6.73 4.15 -22.25
C LEU A 32 -6.25 5.33 -21.39
N LYS A 33 -7.19 6.24 -21.09
CA LYS A 33 -6.99 7.28 -20.07
C LYS A 33 -6.71 6.63 -18.71
N ARG A 34 -5.82 7.24 -17.93
CA ARG A 34 -5.36 6.68 -16.65
C ARG A 34 -5.96 7.41 -15.45
N VAL A 35 -6.39 6.62 -14.45
CA VAL A 35 -6.79 7.09 -13.13
C VAL A 35 -5.86 6.46 -12.11
N LEU A 36 -5.10 7.30 -11.40
CA LEU A 36 -4.14 6.82 -10.40
C LEU A 36 -4.75 6.98 -9.01
N LEU A 37 -4.78 5.90 -8.22
CA LEU A 37 -5.13 5.97 -6.81
C LEU A 37 -3.87 6.13 -5.98
N VAL A 38 -3.76 7.27 -5.31
CA VAL A 38 -2.59 7.65 -4.51
C VAL A 38 -3.03 7.88 -3.07
N GLY A 39 -2.18 7.57 -2.10
CA GLY A 39 -2.44 7.85 -0.69
C GLY A 39 -1.49 7.08 0.21
N MET A 40 -1.56 7.37 1.51
CA MET A 40 -0.80 6.63 2.52
C MET A 40 -1.31 5.18 2.65
N PRO A 41 -0.52 4.25 3.23
CA PRO A 41 -1.02 2.94 3.61
C PRO A 41 -2.28 3.04 4.48
N ASN A 42 -3.17 2.05 4.38
CA ASN A 42 -4.35 1.88 5.23
C ASN A 42 -5.42 2.99 5.16
N VAL A 43 -5.40 3.89 4.17
CA VAL A 43 -6.44 4.94 3.98
C VAL A 43 -7.69 4.45 3.21
N GLY A 44 -7.77 3.16 2.89
CA GLY A 44 -8.88 2.57 2.12
C GLY A 44 -8.75 2.66 0.60
N LYS A 45 -7.54 2.93 0.09
CA LYS A 45 -7.21 3.00 -1.34
C LYS A 45 -7.67 1.75 -2.13
N SER A 46 -7.34 0.54 -1.65
CA SER A 46 -7.71 -0.71 -2.32
C SER A 46 -9.23 -0.99 -2.26
N GLN A 47 -9.94 -0.47 -1.26
CA GLN A 47 -11.40 -0.53 -1.22
C GLN A 47 -12.02 0.37 -2.30
N LEU A 48 -11.49 1.60 -2.49
CA LEU A 48 -11.90 2.46 -3.60
C LEU A 48 -11.56 1.83 -4.95
N PHE A 49 -10.39 1.20 -5.07
CA PHE A 49 -9.99 0.49 -6.29
C PHE A 49 -11.06 -0.52 -6.69
N ASN A 50 -11.45 -1.43 -5.78
CA ASN A 50 -12.48 -2.44 -6.03
C ASN A 50 -13.84 -1.81 -6.39
N GLN A 51 -14.21 -0.68 -5.80
CA GLN A 51 -15.45 0.03 -6.12
C GLN A 51 -15.43 0.67 -7.53
N LEU A 52 -14.25 1.05 -8.02
CA LEU A 52 -14.06 1.66 -9.34
C LEU A 52 -13.87 0.63 -10.47
N THR A 53 -13.32 -0.55 -10.17
CA THR A 53 -12.90 -1.55 -11.16
C THR A 53 -13.70 -2.85 -11.12
N GLY A 54 -14.39 -3.14 -10.02
CA GLY A 54 -15.10 -4.39 -9.83
C GLY A 54 -14.15 -5.52 -9.40
N ARG A 55 -14.13 -6.63 -10.14
CA ARG A 55 -13.48 -7.90 -9.72
C ARG A 55 -12.24 -8.31 -10.50
N TYR A 56 -11.98 -7.73 -11.67
CA TYR A 56 -10.86 -8.16 -12.52
C TYR A 56 -9.63 -7.30 -12.27
N VAL A 57 -8.57 -7.92 -11.76
CA VAL A 57 -7.35 -7.24 -11.35
C VAL A 57 -6.16 -7.94 -11.98
N THR A 58 -5.33 -7.17 -12.69
CA THR A 58 -4.01 -7.63 -13.14
C THR A 58 -2.98 -7.11 -12.14
N VAL A 59 -2.31 -8.03 -11.46
CA VAL A 59 -1.17 -7.70 -10.60
C VAL A 59 0.11 -7.92 -11.40
N SER A 60 0.97 -6.92 -11.42
CA SER A 60 2.27 -7.00 -12.07
C SER A 60 3.33 -6.28 -11.25
N ASN A 61 4.59 -6.73 -11.34
CA ASN A 61 5.68 -6.01 -10.71
C ASN A 61 6.04 -4.77 -11.54
N TYR A 62 6.31 -3.65 -10.88
CA TYR A 62 6.83 -2.47 -11.55
C TYR A 62 8.21 -2.79 -12.16
N PRO A 63 8.48 -2.41 -13.42
CA PRO A 63 9.68 -2.83 -14.14
C PRO A 63 10.97 -2.64 -13.35
N GLY A 64 11.75 -3.73 -13.19
CA GLY A 64 13.02 -3.71 -12.48
C GLY A 64 12.94 -3.68 -10.96
N THR A 65 11.76 -3.88 -10.36
CA THR A 65 11.56 -3.81 -8.90
C THR A 65 10.68 -4.95 -8.38
N THR A 66 10.70 -5.17 -7.06
CA THR A 66 9.80 -6.13 -6.36
C THR A 66 8.47 -5.51 -5.95
N VAL A 67 8.19 -4.28 -6.39
CA VAL A 67 7.02 -3.53 -5.96
C VAL A 67 5.83 -3.93 -6.83
N GLU A 68 4.80 -4.50 -6.19
CA GLU A 68 3.56 -4.89 -6.85
C GLU A 68 2.72 -3.67 -7.21
N VAL A 69 2.29 -3.62 -8.47
CA VAL A 69 1.35 -2.62 -8.98
C VAL A 69 0.11 -3.34 -9.48
N THR A 70 -1.02 -2.88 -8.98
CA THR A 70 -2.32 -3.45 -9.26
C THR A 70 -3.04 -2.55 -10.27
N GLU A 71 -3.45 -3.13 -11.39
CA GLU A 71 -4.12 -2.42 -12.46
C GLU A 71 -5.38 -3.14 -12.93
N ALA A 72 -6.40 -2.37 -13.24
CA ALA A 72 -7.65 -2.91 -13.73
C ALA A 72 -8.35 -1.93 -14.66
N ARG A 73 -9.31 -2.44 -15.42
CA ARG A 73 -10.24 -1.61 -16.17
C ARG A 73 -11.32 -1.12 -15.23
N GLY A 74 -11.61 0.16 -15.32
CA GLY A 74 -12.80 0.77 -14.72
C GLY A 74 -13.67 1.38 -15.80
N GLU A 75 -14.94 1.56 -15.50
CA GLU A 75 -15.84 2.34 -16.34
C GLU A 75 -16.26 3.60 -15.57
N ILE A 76 -16.05 4.76 -16.19
CA ILE A 76 -16.45 6.04 -15.64
C ILE A 76 -17.52 6.63 -16.55
N PRO A 77 -18.75 6.87 -16.06
CA PRO A 77 -19.81 7.50 -16.83
C PRO A 77 -19.32 8.81 -17.49
N GLY A 78 -19.55 8.96 -18.78
CA GLY A 78 -19.10 10.11 -19.58
C GLY A 78 -17.65 10.06 -20.04
N LEU A 79 -16.80 9.20 -19.48
CA LEU A 79 -15.42 9.00 -19.91
C LEU A 79 -15.20 7.66 -20.65
N GLY A 80 -16.03 6.65 -20.36
CA GLY A 80 -15.92 5.29 -20.89
C GLY A 80 -14.92 4.44 -20.11
N LEU A 81 -14.26 3.51 -20.81
CA LEU A 81 -13.25 2.63 -20.24
C LEU A 81 -11.98 3.41 -19.88
N VAL A 82 -11.51 3.19 -18.65
CA VAL A 82 -10.27 3.77 -18.11
C VAL A 82 -9.37 2.68 -17.53
N ARG A 83 -8.07 2.96 -17.50
CA ARG A 83 -7.11 2.18 -16.74
C ARG A 83 -7.00 2.77 -15.34
N VAL A 84 -7.43 2.03 -14.34
CA VAL A 84 -7.27 2.39 -12.92
C VAL A 84 -6.02 1.67 -12.41
N THR A 85 -5.09 2.44 -11.85
CA THR A 85 -3.85 1.91 -11.27
C THR A 85 -3.83 2.23 -9.78
N ASP A 86 -3.69 1.18 -8.97
CA ASP A 86 -3.49 1.28 -7.53
C ASP A 86 -2.00 1.42 -7.23
N THR A 87 -1.57 2.58 -6.74
CA THR A 87 -0.14 2.80 -6.43
C THR A 87 0.22 2.20 -5.08
N PRO A 88 1.48 1.80 -4.84
CA PRO A 88 1.96 1.56 -3.47
C PRO A 88 1.67 2.77 -2.58
N GLY A 89 1.50 2.52 -1.27
CA GLY A 89 1.25 3.58 -0.31
C GLY A 89 2.43 4.55 -0.26
N MET A 90 2.17 5.85 -0.29
CA MET A 90 3.22 6.88 -0.21
C MET A 90 2.81 8.04 0.68
N TYR A 91 3.78 8.61 1.39
CA TYR A 91 3.58 9.77 2.27
C TYR A 91 3.97 11.09 1.60
N SER A 92 4.87 11.02 0.62
CA SER A 92 5.46 12.16 -0.09
C SER A 92 5.94 11.70 -1.47
N LEU A 93 6.02 12.61 -2.44
CA LEU A 93 6.70 12.41 -3.71
C LEU A 93 8.23 12.38 -3.57
N TRP A 94 8.75 12.72 -2.38
CA TRP A 94 10.18 12.63 -2.05
C TRP A 94 10.50 11.35 -1.27
N GLY A 95 9.93 10.23 -1.74
CA GLY A 95 9.88 8.95 -1.04
C GLY A 95 11.18 8.55 -0.34
N VAL A 96 11.04 7.99 0.86
CA VAL A 96 12.17 7.53 1.69
C VAL A 96 12.44 6.05 1.46
N THR A 97 11.38 5.24 1.35
CA THR A 97 11.47 3.79 1.08
C THR A 97 11.45 3.49 -0.40
N GLU A 98 12.03 2.37 -0.83
CA GLU A 98 12.00 1.95 -2.25
C GLU A 98 10.59 1.91 -2.84
N GLU A 99 9.61 1.43 -2.08
CA GLU A 99 8.21 1.41 -2.49
C GLU A 99 7.67 2.82 -2.76
N GLU A 100 7.95 3.77 -1.87
CA GLU A 100 7.54 5.17 -2.03
C GLU A 100 8.23 5.82 -3.23
N LYS A 101 9.52 5.55 -3.44
CA LYS A 101 10.28 6.06 -4.58
C LYS A 101 9.70 5.56 -5.91
N VAL A 102 9.38 4.26 -5.98
CA VAL A 102 8.75 3.65 -7.16
C VAL A 102 7.36 4.26 -7.39
N ALA A 103 6.57 4.41 -6.33
CA ALA A 103 5.24 4.99 -6.44
C ALA A 103 5.29 6.45 -6.90
N ALA A 104 6.20 7.26 -6.37
CA ALA A 104 6.43 8.64 -6.80
C ALA A 104 6.85 8.71 -8.28
N ARG A 105 7.80 7.86 -8.72
CA ARG A 105 8.20 7.77 -10.14
C ARG A 105 7.03 7.41 -11.04
N MET A 106 6.23 6.43 -10.63
CA MET A 106 5.07 6.00 -11.39
C MET A 106 4.05 7.13 -11.55
N VAL A 107 3.79 7.89 -10.49
CA VAL A 107 2.86 9.04 -10.53
C VAL A 107 3.42 10.17 -11.39
N LEU A 108 4.68 10.54 -11.22
CA LEU A 108 5.32 11.67 -11.90
C LEU A 108 5.58 11.43 -13.39
N GLY A 109 5.92 10.19 -13.75
CA GLY A 109 6.21 9.76 -15.12
C GLY A 109 4.99 9.24 -15.88
N CYS A 110 3.80 9.30 -15.30
CA CYS A 110 2.59 8.80 -15.95
C CYS A 110 2.11 9.75 -17.05
N GLU A 111 1.96 9.22 -18.26
CA GLU A 111 1.35 9.93 -19.40
C GLU A 111 -0.16 9.66 -19.47
N ASN A 112 -0.92 10.56 -20.10
CA ASN A 112 -2.39 10.45 -20.29
C ASN A 112 -3.19 10.26 -18.99
N VAL A 113 -2.76 10.93 -17.91
CA VAL A 113 -3.47 10.94 -16.63
C VAL A 113 -4.74 11.78 -16.74
N GLN A 114 -5.89 11.13 -16.61
CA GLN A 114 -7.19 11.80 -16.48
C GLN A 114 -7.38 12.37 -15.08
N ALA A 115 -7.03 11.61 -14.05
CA ALA A 115 -7.15 12.04 -12.66
C ALA A 115 -6.16 11.32 -11.76
N VAL A 116 -5.67 12.04 -10.75
CA VAL A 116 -5.01 11.46 -9.58
C VAL A 116 -5.98 11.55 -8.41
N VAL A 117 -6.54 10.42 -8.03
CA VAL A 117 -7.46 10.30 -6.90
C VAL A 117 -6.61 10.12 -5.63
N HIS A 118 -6.42 11.21 -4.90
CA HIS A 118 -5.66 11.20 -3.66
C HIS A 118 -6.59 10.86 -2.49
N VAL A 119 -6.43 9.68 -1.91
CA VAL A 119 -7.24 9.17 -0.81
C VAL A 119 -6.57 9.51 0.51
N VAL A 120 -7.29 10.19 1.39
CA VAL A 120 -6.82 10.55 2.74
C VAL A 120 -7.82 10.10 3.79
N ASP A 121 -7.32 9.68 4.96
CA ASP A 121 -8.14 9.50 6.16
C ASP A 121 -8.56 10.88 6.68
N ALA A 122 -9.86 11.16 6.66
CA ALA A 122 -10.44 12.41 7.13
C ALA A 122 -10.03 12.75 8.58
N LYS A 123 -9.92 11.75 9.47
CA LYS A 123 -9.50 11.95 10.87
C LYS A 123 -8.08 12.51 10.96
N ASN A 124 -7.21 12.13 10.03
CA ASN A 124 -5.78 12.43 10.03
C ASN A 124 -5.36 13.41 8.93
N ILE A 125 -6.31 14.17 8.37
CA ILE A 125 -6.09 15.06 7.22
C ILE A 125 -4.87 15.99 7.38
N GLY A 126 -4.59 16.47 8.59
CA GLY A 126 -3.43 17.34 8.90
C GLY A 126 -2.06 16.75 8.57
N ARG A 127 -1.94 15.42 8.61
CA ARG A 127 -0.70 14.72 8.25
C ARG A 127 -0.66 14.33 6.77
N MET A 128 -1.84 14.14 6.16
CA MET A 128 -1.95 13.58 4.82
C MET A 128 -2.06 14.63 3.71
N LEU A 129 -2.49 15.85 4.05
CA LEU A 129 -2.69 16.90 3.04
C LEU A 129 -1.40 17.36 2.36
N GLY A 130 -0.23 17.16 2.99
CA GLY A 130 1.07 17.52 2.40
C GLY A 130 1.29 16.89 1.03
N LEU A 131 0.97 15.61 0.87
CA LEU A 131 1.04 14.92 -0.43
C LEU A 131 0.07 15.52 -1.45
N THR A 132 -1.10 16.00 -1.02
CA THR A 132 -2.06 16.70 -1.92
C THR A 132 -1.41 17.94 -2.54
N LEU A 133 -0.70 18.73 -1.72
CA LEU A 133 -0.01 19.92 -2.21
C LEU A 133 1.05 19.53 -3.23
N GLN A 134 1.88 18.53 -2.93
CA GLN A 134 2.91 18.09 -3.86
C GLN A 134 2.33 17.57 -5.19
N LEU A 135 1.20 16.87 -5.17
CA LEU A 135 0.51 16.43 -6.39
C LEU A 135 -0.03 17.61 -7.20
N ILE A 136 -0.56 18.64 -6.53
CA ILE A 136 -0.99 19.89 -7.18
C ILE A 136 0.21 20.62 -7.80
N GLU A 137 1.31 20.74 -7.06
CA GLU A 137 2.53 21.40 -7.54
C GLU A 137 3.18 20.65 -8.71
N ALA A 138 3.01 19.32 -8.78
CA ALA A 138 3.40 18.53 -9.94
C ALA A 138 2.50 18.79 -11.18
N GLY A 139 1.49 19.65 -11.08
CA GLY A 139 0.57 19.96 -12.18
C GLY A 139 -0.29 18.76 -12.58
N LEU A 140 -0.68 17.92 -11.61
CA LEU A 140 -1.53 16.77 -11.86
C LEU A 140 -3.01 17.14 -11.67
N PRO A 141 -3.95 16.53 -12.42
CA PRO A 141 -5.39 16.74 -12.22
C PRO A 141 -5.87 15.96 -10.98
N VAL A 142 -5.73 16.57 -9.80
CA VAL A 142 -6.01 15.90 -8.52
C VAL A 142 -7.50 15.95 -8.17
N VAL A 143 -8.02 14.84 -7.63
CA VAL A 143 -9.28 14.77 -6.89
C VAL A 143 -8.96 14.29 -5.48
N LEU A 144 -9.24 15.12 -4.47
CA LEU A 144 -9.02 14.75 -3.08
C LEU A 144 -10.23 13.96 -2.56
N VAL A 145 -9.99 12.79 -2.00
CA VAL A 145 -11.01 11.96 -1.37
C VAL A 145 -10.80 11.91 0.13
N LEU A 146 -11.70 12.53 0.88
CA LEU A 146 -11.79 12.41 2.34
C LEU A 146 -12.52 11.10 2.65
N ASN A 147 -11.77 10.03 2.91
CA ASN A 147 -12.31 8.74 3.28
C ASN A 147 -12.46 8.60 4.80
N MET A 148 -13.21 7.59 5.25
CA MET A 148 -13.47 7.31 6.67
C MET A 148 -14.17 8.47 7.38
N MET A 149 -15.09 9.15 6.70
CA MET A 149 -15.85 10.28 7.28
C MET A 149 -16.70 9.89 8.50
N ASP A 150 -17.15 8.64 8.57
CA ASP A 150 -17.84 8.09 9.74
C ASP A 150 -16.90 7.99 10.96
N GLU A 151 -15.66 7.57 10.76
CA GLU A 151 -14.64 7.57 11.83
C GLU A 151 -14.24 8.99 12.25
N ALA A 152 -14.09 9.92 11.29
CA ALA A 152 -13.78 11.31 11.60
C ALA A 152 -14.89 11.96 12.45
N LEU A 153 -16.16 11.75 12.07
CA LEU A 153 -17.31 12.22 12.85
C LEU A 153 -17.36 11.56 14.24
N ALA A 154 -17.13 10.25 14.33
CA ALA A 154 -17.03 9.56 15.62
C ALA A 154 -15.87 10.10 16.47
N ALA A 155 -14.80 10.59 15.83
CA ALA A 155 -13.70 11.26 16.50
C ALA A 155 -13.97 12.71 16.93
N GLY A 156 -15.17 13.23 16.64
CA GLY A 156 -15.50 14.63 16.87
C GLY A 156 -14.79 15.57 15.90
N VAL A 157 -14.32 15.08 14.77
CA VAL A 157 -13.69 15.88 13.72
C VAL A 157 -14.72 16.15 12.63
N THR A 158 -14.93 17.42 12.31
CA THR A 158 -15.72 17.84 11.15
C THR A 158 -14.85 18.65 10.21
N ILE A 159 -15.07 18.47 8.90
CA ILE A 159 -14.27 19.10 7.85
C ILE A 159 -15.23 19.87 6.96
N ASP A 160 -14.96 21.15 6.74
CA ASP A 160 -15.65 21.96 5.74
C ASP A 160 -15.05 21.66 4.34
N SER A 161 -15.55 20.60 3.71
CA SER A 161 -15.06 20.12 2.41
C SER A 161 -15.21 21.16 1.30
N ALA A 162 -16.25 22.01 1.36
CA ALA A 162 -16.45 23.09 0.40
C ALA A 162 -15.41 24.22 0.57
N ALA A 163 -15.11 24.61 1.81
CA ALA A 163 -14.03 25.56 2.09
C ALA A 163 -12.66 24.98 1.69
N LEU A 164 -12.43 23.68 1.91
CA LEU A 164 -11.20 23.02 1.48
C LEU A 164 -11.06 22.96 -0.05
N GLU A 165 -12.13 22.61 -0.77
CA GLU A 165 -12.21 22.64 -2.25
C GLU A 165 -11.87 24.04 -2.78
N ALA A 166 -12.48 25.08 -2.21
CA ALA A 166 -12.21 26.46 -2.59
C ALA A 166 -10.75 26.87 -2.30
N ARG A 167 -10.15 26.40 -1.20
CA ARG A 167 -8.76 26.70 -0.83
C ARG A 167 -7.74 25.94 -1.68
N LEU A 168 -7.99 24.69 -2.03
CA LEU A 168 -7.07 23.87 -2.83
C LEU A 168 -7.20 24.09 -4.35
N GLY A 169 -8.37 24.52 -4.82
CA GLY A 169 -8.65 24.68 -6.26
C GLY A 169 -8.91 23.35 -7.00
N ILE A 170 -9.13 22.26 -6.25
CA ILE A 170 -9.44 20.92 -6.76
C ILE A 170 -10.72 20.40 -6.14
N ARG A 171 -11.33 19.37 -6.75
CA ARG A 171 -12.51 18.71 -6.19
C ARG A 171 -12.18 17.97 -4.89
N VAL A 172 -13.06 18.09 -3.89
CA VAL A 172 -12.97 17.39 -2.61
C VAL A 172 -14.22 16.55 -2.40
N ILE A 173 -14.07 15.22 -2.32
CA ILE A 173 -15.18 14.28 -2.20
C ILE A 173 -15.10 13.54 -0.87
N GLU A 174 -16.20 13.55 -0.14
CA GLU A 174 -16.37 12.78 1.09
C GLU A 174 -16.84 11.36 0.79
N THR A 175 -16.21 10.36 1.39
CA THR A 175 -16.54 8.94 1.15
C THR A 175 -16.52 8.09 2.41
N VAL A 176 -17.21 6.96 2.32
CA VAL A 176 -17.05 5.81 3.22
C VAL A 176 -16.91 4.57 2.34
N ALA A 177 -15.67 4.23 2.00
CA ALA A 177 -15.33 3.20 1.02
C ALA A 177 -15.99 1.84 1.30
N THR A 178 -15.99 1.41 2.56
CA THR A 178 -16.58 0.14 3.03
C THR A 178 -18.09 0.06 2.81
N ARG A 179 -18.77 1.21 2.73
CA ARG A 179 -20.23 1.31 2.52
C ARG A 179 -20.59 1.79 1.12
N GLY A 180 -19.62 2.00 0.24
CA GLY A 180 -19.84 2.54 -1.12
C GLY A 180 -20.39 3.96 -1.17
N LYS A 181 -20.40 4.72 -0.05
CA LYS A 181 -20.92 6.09 -0.02
C LYS A 181 -19.94 7.04 -0.71
N GLY A 182 -20.47 7.89 -1.60
CA GLY A 182 -19.71 8.93 -2.30
C GLY A 182 -19.01 8.49 -3.58
N ILE A 183 -19.12 7.21 -3.97
CA ILE A 183 -18.45 6.68 -5.17
C ILE A 183 -19.00 7.30 -6.47
N ASP A 184 -20.30 7.56 -6.56
CA ASP A 184 -20.86 8.21 -7.75
C ASP A 184 -20.43 9.67 -7.88
N MET A 185 -20.30 10.38 -6.75
CA MET A 185 -19.72 11.72 -6.72
C MET A 185 -18.25 11.69 -7.14
N LEU A 186 -17.50 10.68 -6.70
CA LEU A 186 -16.11 10.46 -7.09
C LEU A 186 -15.98 10.21 -8.61
N ARG A 187 -16.82 9.36 -9.21
CA ARG A 187 -16.83 9.14 -10.67
C ARG A 187 -17.04 10.44 -11.44
N ASN A 188 -18.00 11.26 -11.00
CA ASN A 188 -18.25 12.59 -11.59
C ASN A 188 -17.08 13.56 -11.36
N ALA A 189 -16.40 13.49 -10.22
CA ALA A 189 -15.22 14.30 -9.94
C ALA A 189 -14.03 13.91 -10.81
N ILE A 190 -13.82 12.62 -11.09
CA ILE A 190 -12.77 12.12 -11.99
C ILE A 190 -13.01 12.60 -13.43
N LEU A 191 -14.27 12.57 -13.89
CA LEU A 191 -14.66 13.09 -15.21
C LEU A 191 -14.26 14.56 -15.38
N ASN A 192 -14.45 15.36 -14.33
CA ASN A 192 -14.22 16.80 -14.32
C ASN A 192 -12.91 17.21 -13.63
N ALA A 193 -11.99 16.28 -13.45
CA ALA A 193 -10.71 16.55 -12.81
C ALA A 193 -9.91 17.54 -13.67
N LYS A 194 -9.35 18.57 -13.02
CA LYS A 194 -8.55 19.59 -13.67
C LYS A 194 -7.30 19.87 -12.86
N VAL A 195 -6.26 20.34 -13.54
CA VAL A 195 -5.08 20.88 -12.87
C VAL A 195 -5.50 22.13 -12.10
N SER A 196 -5.02 22.27 -10.87
CA SER A 196 -5.30 23.47 -10.08
C SER A 196 -4.47 24.64 -10.61
N ASP A 197 -5.08 25.82 -10.70
CA ASP A 197 -4.40 27.06 -11.06
C ASP A 197 -3.66 27.69 -9.86
N LYS A 198 -3.59 26.97 -8.73
CA LYS A 198 -2.98 27.44 -7.48
C LYS A 198 -1.59 26.88 -7.27
N HIS A 199 -0.72 27.75 -6.77
CA HIS A 199 0.61 27.43 -6.29
C HIS A 199 0.72 27.75 -4.80
N PHE A 200 1.22 26.81 -4.04
CA PHE A 200 1.33 26.79 -2.58
C PHE A 200 2.78 26.86 -2.11
N LEU A 201 3.68 26.20 -2.84
CA LEU A 201 5.08 26.07 -2.46
C LEU A 201 5.95 27.06 -3.22
N ASN A 202 6.69 27.86 -2.46
CA ASN A 202 7.76 28.66 -3.02
C ASN A 202 9.01 27.79 -3.15
N ILE A 203 9.41 27.46 -4.38
CA ILE A 203 10.64 26.71 -4.64
C ILE A 203 11.81 27.70 -4.57
N PRO A 204 12.78 27.55 -3.67
CA PRO A 204 13.92 28.45 -3.59
C PRO A 204 14.64 28.62 -4.94
N ASP A 205 15.03 29.86 -5.29
CA ASP A 205 15.71 30.20 -6.55
C ASP A 205 16.95 29.33 -6.82
N LEU A 206 17.66 28.94 -5.75
CA LEU A 206 18.83 28.06 -5.84
C LEU A 206 18.48 26.71 -6.48
N LEU A 207 17.31 26.15 -6.17
CA LEU A 207 16.82 24.90 -6.75
C LEU A 207 16.35 25.12 -8.20
N GLN A 208 15.66 26.22 -8.47
CA GLN A 208 15.15 26.52 -9.81
C GLN A 208 16.28 26.65 -10.83
N ARG A 209 17.32 27.44 -10.52
CA ARG A 209 18.44 27.74 -11.42
C ARG A 209 19.29 26.53 -11.78
N LYS A 210 19.40 25.55 -10.89
CA LYS A 210 20.25 24.37 -11.10
C LYS A 210 19.54 23.21 -11.78
N VAL A 211 18.21 23.19 -11.73
CA VAL A 211 17.40 22.11 -12.31
C VAL A 211 16.92 22.45 -13.73
N LEU A 212 16.77 23.73 -14.06
CA LEU A 212 16.42 24.20 -15.40
C LEU A 212 17.64 24.22 -16.32
N ASP A 213 17.51 23.56 -17.47
CA ASP A 213 18.40 23.79 -18.61
C ASP A 213 17.83 24.94 -19.48
N ASP A 214 18.70 25.75 -20.10
CA ASP A 214 18.28 26.94 -20.86
C ASP A 214 17.42 26.60 -22.08
N SER A 215 17.44 25.34 -22.53
CA SER A 215 16.69 24.79 -23.66
C SER A 215 15.20 24.57 -23.38
N GLU A 216 14.76 24.59 -22.11
CA GLU A 216 13.39 24.23 -21.70
C GLU A 216 12.50 25.43 -21.33
N LYS A 217 13.01 26.66 -21.41
CA LYS A 217 12.24 27.89 -21.15
C LYS A 217 11.27 28.15 -22.30
N GLY A 218 9.96 28.22 -22.03
CA GLY A 218 9.01 28.76 -23.02
C GLY A 218 7.60 28.15 -23.09
N ALA A 219 7.17 27.30 -22.15
CA ALA A 219 5.83 26.72 -22.17
C ALA A 219 4.78 27.49 -21.33
N GLY A 220 5.19 28.51 -20.59
CA GLY A 220 4.35 29.35 -19.72
C GLY A 220 4.59 29.07 -18.23
N GLU A 221 4.45 30.10 -17.38
CA GLU A 221 4.91 30.07 -15.98
C GLU A 221 4.39 28.89 -15.15
N ALA A 222 3.10 28.54 -15.26
CA ALA A 222 2.51 27.43 -14.51
C ALA A 222 3.00 26.05 -14.96
N LEU A 223 3.19 25.86 -16.27
CA LEU A 223 3.75 24.63 -16.85
C LEU A 223 5.23 24.47 -16.51
N ASP A 224 5.96 25.59 -16.49
CA ASP A 224 7.37 25.62 -16.11
C ASP A 224 7.52 25.30 -14.61
N HIS A 225 6.68 25.86 -13.74
CA HIS A 225 6.67 25.53 -12.31
C HIS A 225 6.41 24.04 -12.05
N ALA A 226 5.38 23.47 -12.68
CA ALA A 226 5.06 22.06 -12.53
C ALA A 226 6.21 21.14 -12.99
N ARG A 227 6.84 21.46 -14.13
CA ARG A 227 8.01 20.71 -14.63
C ARG A 227 9.19 20.79 -13.67
N ILE A 228 9.48 21.98 -13.14
CA ILE A 228 10.54 22.19 -12.14
C ILE A 228 10.24 21.32 -10.90
N PHE A 229 9.01 21.38 -10.39
CA PHE A 229 8.62 20.60 -9.21
C PHE A 229 8.74 19.10 -9.44
N ARG A 230 8.33 18.58 -10.61
CA ARG A 230 8.51 17.16 -10.96
C ARG A 230 9.99 16.76 -11.00
N ARG A 231 10.85 17.54 -11.66
CA ARG A 231 12.29 17.26 -11.74
C ARG A 231 12.94 17.27 -10.36
N ILE A 232 12.61 18.26 -9.53
CA ILE A 232 13.08 18.35 -8.15
C ILE A 232 12.61 17.13 -7.33
N SER A 233 11.34 16.73 -7.49
CA SER A 233 10.79 15.60 -6.75
C SER A 233 11.48 14.28 -7.13
N LEU A 234 11.77 14.08 -8.41
CA LEU A 234 12.56 12.93 -8.90
C LEU A 234 14.01 12.95 -8.38
N LEU A 235 14.60 14.13 -8.20
CA LEU A 235 15.95 14.30 -7.66
C LEU A 235 16.02 13.95 -6.16
N PHE A 236 14.94 14.22 -5.42
CA PHE A 236 14.88 14.04 -3.97
C PHE A 236 14.61 12.60 -3.55
N GLY A 237 13.76 11.90 -4.31
CA GLY A 237 13.33 10.54 -4.00
C GLY A 237 14.31 9.45 -4.43
N GLN A 238 15.62 9.67 -4.55
CA GLN A 238 16.56 8.60 -4.91
C GLN A 238 17.88 8.64 -4.15
N HIS A 239 18.47 7.44 -3.95
CA HIS A 239 19.83 7.30 -3.49
C HIS A 239 20.81 7.51 -4.65
N GLU A 240 21.96 8.13 -4.37
CA GLU A 240 22.96 8.52 -5.37
C GLU A 240 23.46 7.32 -6.21
N GLU A 241 23.57 6.14 -5.60
CA GLU A 241 24.03 4.90 -6.23
C GLU A 241 23.01 4.28 -7.21
N GLU A 242 21.71 4.60 -7.07
CA GLU A 242 20.64 4.09 -7.94
C GLU A 242 20.62 4.84 -9.28
N TRP A 243 20.83 6.16 -9.26
CA TRP A 243 20.92 6.98 -10.47
C TRP A 243 22.14 6.64 -11.32
N GLU A 244 23.30 6.42 -10.69
CA GLU A 244 24.52 6.08 -11.43
C GLU A 244 24.35 4.76 -12.19
N LYS A 245 23.54 3.82 -11.68
CA LYS A 245 23.20 2.56 -12.34
C LYS A 245 22.11 2.69 -13.40
N GLU A 246 21.04 3.45 -13.14
CA GLU A 246 19.88 3.54 -14.05
C GLU A 246 20.05 4.57 -15.17
N MET A 247 20.66 5.73 -14.89
CA MET A 247 20.70 6.89 -15.79
C MET A 247 22.11 7.34 -16.17
N GLY A 248 23.14 6.66 -15.66
CA GLY A 248 24.53 7.05 -15.83
C GLY A 248 24.85 8.40 -15.15
N ASN A 249 25.95 9.03 -15.56
CA ASN A 249 26.46 10.29 -14.98
C ASN A 249 25.65 11.52 -15.46
N SER A 250 24.34 11.52 -15.21
CA SER A 250 23.42 12.59 -15.61
C SER A 250 23.68 13.87 -14.81
N ASP A 251 23.39 15.03 -15.41
CA ASP A 251 23.63 16.33 -14.78
C ASP A 251 22.82 16.56 -13.51
N LEU A 252 21.69 15.87 -13.36
CA LEU A 252 20.84 15.90 -12.17
C LEU A 252 21.52 15.29 -10.94
N VAL A 253 22.33 14.22 -11.09
CA VAL A 253 23.10 13.65 -9.95
C VAL A 253 24.10 14.66 -9.41
N LYS A 254 24.81 15.35 -10.32
CA LYS A 254 25.78 16.40 -9.97
C LYS A 254 25.09 17.56 -9.26
N VAL A 255 23.93 17.98 -9.76
CA VAL A 255 23.11 19.03 -9.14
C VAL A 255 22.68 18.64 -7.73
N ASN A 256 22.23 17.40 -7.51
CA ASN A 256 21.83 16.93 -6.17
C ASN A 256 23.01 16.95 -5.19
N ARG A 257 24.18 16.45 -5.60
CA ARG A 257 25.40 16.45 -4.79
C ARG A 257 25.82 17.86 -4.42
N GLN A 258 25.79 18.79 -5.38
CA GLN A 258 26.15 20.18 -5.14
C GLN A 258 25.16 20.88 -4.21
N LEU A 259 23.85 20.64 -4.38
CA LEU A 259 22.82 21.21 -3.51
C LEU A 259 22.95 20.71 -2.06
N ARG A 260 23.24 19.42 -1.86
CA ARG A 260 23.50 18.87 -0.51
C ARG A 260 24.71 19.52 0.15
N TYR A 261 25.77 19.77 -0.63
CA TYR A 261 26.96 20.46 -0.13
C TYR A 261 26.67 21.91 0.27
N GLU A 262 25.92 22.64 -0.54
CA GLU A 262 25.58 24.05 -0.27
C GLU A 262 24.57 24.22 0.87
N LEU A 263 23.60 23.31 1.00
CA LEU A 263 22.54 23.39 2.02
C LEU A 263 22.95 22.74 3.35
N GLY A 264 23.95 21.87 3.37
CA GLY A 264 24.40 21.14 4.56
C GLY A 264 23.44 20.02 5.03
N HIS A 265 22.32 19.81 4.33
CA HIS A 265 21.37 18.72 4.56
C HIS A 265 20.68 18.31 3.25
N ALA A 266 19.82 17.28 3.29
CA ALA A 266 19.08 16.87 2.09
C ALA A 266 18.12 17.99 1.62
N PRO A 267 18.03 18.30 0.32
CA PRO A 267 17.32 19.50 -0.11
C PRO A 267 15.79 19.41 0.07
N HIS A 268 15.22 18.20 0.18
CA HIS A 268 13.79 18.00 0.45
C HIS A 268 13.35 18.54 1.83
N PHE A 269 14.24 18.66 2.80
CA PHE A 269 13.89 19.17 4.13
C PHE A 269 13.38 20.62 4.09
N VAL A 270 13.95 21.48 3.23
CA VAL A 270 13.52 22.88 3.08
C VAL A 270 12.07 22.96 2.61
N LEU A 271 11.72 22.11 1.64
CA LEU A 271 10.37 22.09 1.08
C LEU A 271 9.39 21.43 2.06
N GLN A 272 9.82 20.43 2.84
CA GLN A 272 8.94 19.74 3.79
C GLN A 272 8.42 20.67 4.89
N GLU A 273 9.28 21.55 5.42
CA GLU A 273 8.85 22.55 6.40
C GLU A 273 7.83 23.53 5.80
N SER A 274 8.11 24.00 4.58
CA SER A 274 7.20 24.89 3.83
C SER A 274 5.84 24.23 3.57
N VAL A 275 5.83 22.95 3.19
CA VAL A 275 4.60 22.15 3.02
C VAL A 275 3.79 22.13 4.30
N GLN A 276 4.41 21.83 5.45
CA GLN A 276 3.68 21.72 6.70
C GLN A 276 3.07 23.06 7.14
N GLN A 277 3.78 24.16 6.94
CA GLN A 277 3.27 25.50 7.24
C GLN A 277 2.04 25.82 6.39
N VAL A 278 2.08 25.53 5.09
CA VAL A 278 0.94 25.76 4.19
C VAL A 278 -0.24 24.86 4.54
N VAL A 279 -0.01 23.57 4.84
CA VAL A 279 -1.06 22.64 5.29
C VAL A 279 -1.77 23.18 6.53
N ASN A 280 -1.02 23.64 7.54
CA ASN A 280 -1.59 24.19 8.77
C ASN A 280 -2.46 25.43 8.47
N GLY A 281 -2.00 26.31 7.56
CA GLY A 281 -2.77 27.47 7.11
C GLY A 281 -4.06 27.07 6.37
N LEU A 282 -3.99 26.08 5.49
CA LEU A 282 -5.14 25.59 4.72
C LEU A 282 -6.19 24.92 5.58
N LEU A 283 -5.79 24.20 6.62
CA LEU A 283 -6.72 23.51 7.53
C LEU A 283 -7.26 24.40 8.64
N SER A 284 -6.62 25.54 8.91
CA SER A 284 -7.07 26.52 9.90
C SER A 284 -8.49 27.02 9.58
N GLY A 285 -9.43 26.73 10.49
CA GLY A 285 -10.85 27.07 10.37
C GLY A 285 -11.67 26.14 9.47
N VAL A 286 -11.03 25.23 8.72
CA VAL A 286 -11.68 24.20 7.88
C VAL A 286 -11.96 22.95 8.71
N VAL A 287 -10.98 22.52 9.50
CA VAL A 287 -11.14 21.40 10.43
C VAL A 287 -11.62 21.95 11.76
N LYS A 288 -12.76 21.46 12.24
CA LYS A 288 -13.35 21.84 13.52
C LYS A 288 -13.47 20.61 14.40
N GLU A 289 -12.89 20.68 15.59
CA GLU A 289 -13.17 19.73 16.66
C GLU A 289 -14.53 20.06 17.27
N VAL A 290 -15.54 19.27 16.93
CA VAL A 290 -16.84 19.32 17.59
C VAL A 290 -16.66 18.67 18.95
N GLY A 291 -16.82 19.45 20.01
CA GLY A 291 -16.69 18.97 21.38
C GLY A 291 -17.43 17.64 21.60
N LYS A 292 -16.73 16.70 22.26
CA LYS A 292 -17.01 15.26 22.47
C LYS A 292 -18.37 14.87 23.11
N LYS A 293 -19.49 15.47 22.68
CA LYS A 293 -20.81 15.28 23.30
C LYS A 293 -21.66 14.20 22.64
N GLN A 294 -21.28 13.64 21.50
CA GLN A 294 -22.04 12.57 20.83
C GLN A 294 -21.16 11.38 20.40
N VAL A 295 -20.42 10.76 21.33
CA VAL A 295 -19.70 9.53 20.98
C VAL A 295 -20.08 8.38 21.89
N ASP A 296 -20.48 7.29 21.24
CA ASP A 296 -20.81 5.99 21.82
C ASP A 296 -19.79 5.55 22.87
N TRP A 297 -20.27 4.92 23.94
CA TRP A 297 -19.45 4.47 25.05
C TRP A 297 -18.31 3.52 24.62
N ARG A 298 -18.52 2.74 23.56
CA ARG A 298 -17.51 1.83 22.97
C ARG A 298 -16.29 2.58 22.46
N TRP A 299 -16.50 3.71 21.82
CA TRP A 299 -15.41 4.52 21.29
C TRP A 299 -14.62 5.21 22.41
N ARG A 300 -15.31 5.62 23.49
CA ARG A 300 -14.62 6.14 24.70
C ARG A 300 -13.73 5.08 25.34
N LEU A 301 -14.17 3.83 25.36
CA LEU A 301 -13.36 2.72 25.85
C LEU A 301 -12.14 2.46 24.95
N ALA A 302 -12.34 2.44 23.62
CA ALA A 302 -11.24 2.28 22.67
C ALA A 302 -10.19 3.40 22.82
N GLN A 303 -10.61 4.66 22.92
CA GLN A 303 -9.70 5.79 23.15
C GLN A 303 -8.97 5.72 24.49
N PHE A 304 -9.64 5.23 25.54
CA PHE A 304 -9.04 5.05 26.85
C PHE A 304 -7.93 4.00 26.79
N LEU A 305 -8.21 2.86 26.13
CA LEU A 305 -7.23 1.80 25.92
C LEU A 305 -6.07 2.29 25.06
N ASP A 306 -6.33 2.97 23.94
CA ASP A 306 -5.31 3.50 23.03
C ASP A 306 -4.33 4.45 23.75
N ARG A 307 -4.86 5.38 24.56
CA ARG A 307 -4.03 6.26 25.41
C ARG A 307 -3.22 5.50 26.45
N LEU A 308 -3.78 4.43 26.99
CA LEU A 308 -3.11 3.60 27.98
C LEU A 308 -1.97 2.78 27.36
N CYS A 309 -2.16 2.30 26.12
CA CYS A 309 -1.17 1.56 25.33
C CYS A 309 0.00 2.45 24.89
N LEU A 310 -0.26 3.71 24.52
CA LEU A 310 0.76 4.65 24.03
C LEU A 310 1.59 5.30 25.14
N HIS A 311 1.15 5.24 26.39
CA HIS A 311 1.87 5.86 27.51
C HIS A 311 3.04 4.97 27.96
N PRO A 312 4.26 5.50 28.17
CA PRO A 312 5.48 4.69 28.34
C PRO A 312 5.41 3.60 29.43
N LEU A 313 4.82 3.90 30.58
CA LEU A 313 4.74 2.96 31.71
C LEU A 313 3.55 2.00 31.61
N SER A 314 2.35 2.51 31.34
CA SER A 314 1.15 1.67 31.25
C SER A 314 1.14 0.82 29.98
N GLY A 315 1.71 1.32 28.88
CA GLY A 315 1.92 0.58 27.65
C GLY A 315 2.83 -0.62 27.88
N ALA A 316 3.93 -0.45 28.61
CA ALA A 316 4.82 -1.54 28.99
C ALA A 316 4.12 -2.60 29.87
N VAL A 317 3.29 -2.18 30.82
CA VAL A 317 2.50 -3.11 31.65
C VAL A 317 1.50 -3.89 30.80
N ILE A 318 0.76 -3.22 29.92
CA ILE A 318 -0.20 -3.90 29.03
C ILE A 318 0.53 -4.84 28.08
N PHE A 319 1.67 -4.43 27.51
CA PHE A 319 2.49 -5.28 26.68
C PHE A 319 2.89 -6.56 27.41
N LEU A 320 3.37 -6.47 28.65
CA LEU A 320 3.69 -7.65 29.46
C LEU A 320 2.48 -8.54 29.72
N VAL A 321 1.31 -7.94 29.99
CA VAL A 321 0.06 -8.69 30.17
C VAL A 321 -0.32 -9.42 28.88
N VAL A 322 -0.30 -8.73 27.74
CA VAL A 322 -0.64 -9.27 26.43
C VAL A 322 0.32 -10.40 26.02
N VAL A 323 1.63 -10.21 26.21
CA VAL A 323 2.64 -11.26 25.97
C VAL A 323 2.44 -12.44 26.92
N TYR A 324 2.18 -12.19 28.20
CA TYR A 324 1.96 -13.25 29.18
C TYR A 324 0.70 -14.08 28.86
N PHE A 325 -0.42 -13.44 28.52
CA PHE A 325 -1.65 -14.16 28.21
C PHE A 325 -1.63 -14.76 26.80
N GLY A 326 -1.13 -14.03 25.81
CA GLY A 326 -1.13 -14.42 24.40
C GLY A 326 -0.02 -15.41 24.03
N LEU A 327 1.21 -15.23 24.53
CA LEU A 327 2.31 -16.15 24.22
C LEU A 327 2.47 -17.20 25.31
N TYR A 328 2.60 -16.79 26.58
CA TYR A 328 2.91 -17.77 27.64
C TYR A 328 1.73 -18.68 27.99
N ARG A 329 0.57 -18.13 28.39
CA ARG A 329 -0.60 -18.93 28.78
C ARG A 329 -1.23 -19.66 27.59
N PHE A 330 -1.38 -18.98 26.46
CA PHE A 330 -2.10 -19.57 25.33
C PHE A 330 -1.22 -20.54 24.52
N VAL A 331 0.01 -20.17 24.15
CA VAL A 331 0.89 -21.08 23.40
C VAL A 331 1.54 -22.11 24.34
N GLY A 332 2.00 -21.69 25.52
CA GLY A 332 2.62 -22.58 26.50
C GLY A 332 1.61 -23.51 27.18
N ASP A 333 0.73 -22.97 28.02
CA ASP A 333 -0.12 -23.83 28.87
C ASP A 333 -1.24 -24.51 28.07
N PHE A 334 -1.92 -23.76 27.18
CA PHE A 334 -3.04 -24.30 26.43
C PHE A 334 -2.57 -25.16 25.24
N ALA A 335 -1.78 -24.61 24.31
CA ALA A 335 -1.37 -25.39 23.15
C ALA A 335 -0.35 -26.47 23.50
N ALA A 336 0.81 -26.10 24.07
CA ALA A 336 1.88 -27.06 24.37
C ALA A 336 1.59 -27.99 25.55
N GLY A 337 0.78 -27.57 26.51
CA GLY A 337 0.28 -28.44 27.57
C GLY A 337 -0.96 -29.20 27.13
N THR A 338 -2.11 -28.51 27.13
CA THR A 338 -3.41 -29.18 27.01
C THR A 338 -3.66 -29.85 25.65
N VAL A 339 -3.37 -29.15 24.55
CA VAL A 339 -3.67 -29.66 23.20
C VAL A 339 -2.69 -30.75 22.78
N VAL A 340 -1.39 -30.56 23.04
CA VAL A 340 -0.37 -31.58 22.77
C VAL A 340 -0.64 -32.85 23.59
N ASP A 341 -0.89 -32.75 24.89
CA ASP A 341 -1.19 -33.92 25.73
C ASP A 341 -2.44 -34.68 25.22
N PHE A 342 -3.46 -33.93 24.80
CA PHE A 342 -4.66 -34.54 24.21
C PHE A 342 -4.34 -35.28 22.91
N LEU A 343 -3.59 -34.66 22.00
CA LEU A 343 -3.23 -35.28 20.73
C LEU A 343 -2.29 -36.46 20.92
N GLU A 344 -1.26 -36.34 21.76
CA GLU A 344 -0.29 -37.39 21.99
C GLU A 344 -0.92 -38.59 22.71
N SER A 345 -1.51 -38.37 23.89
CA SER A 345 -1.95 -39.48 24.74
C SER A 345 -3.33 -40.01 24.37
N LYS A 346 -4.30 -39.15 24.01
CA LYS A 346 -5.67 -39.62 23.72
C LYS A 346 -5.83 -40.01 22.25
N VAL A 347 -5.37 -39.17 21.33
CA VAL A 347 -5.59 -39.39 19.89
C VAL A 347 -4.56 -40.38 19.34
N PHE A 348 -3.26 -40.08 19.47
CA PHE A 348 -2.21 -40.92 18.89
C PHE A 348 -2.08 -42.24 19.66
N GLU A 349 -1.73 -42.21 20.93
CA GLU A 349 -1.52 -43.45 21.71
C GLU A 349 -2.83 -44.22 21.94
N GLY A 350 -3.94 -43.52 22.19
CA GLY A 350 -5.22 -44.16 22.50
C GLY A 350 -5.99 -44.65 21.28
N TRP A 351 -6.21 -43.80 20.28
CA TRP A 351 -7.14 -44.10 19.19
C TRP A 351 -6.46 -44.51 17.89
N LEU A 352 -5.32 -43.92 17.55
CA LEU A 352 -4.70 -44.07 16.25
C LEU A 352 -3.72 -45.25 16.21
N MET A 353 -2.79 -45.32 17.16
CA MET A 353 -1.73 -46.31 17.15
C MET A 353 -2.23 -47.75 17.33
N PRO A 354 -3.21 -48.06 18.19
CA PRO A 354 -3.68 -49.45 18.35
C PRO A 354 -4.27 -50.09 17.09
N PRO A 355 -5.14 -49.44 16.29
CA PRO A 355 -5.59 -50.00 15.01
C PRO A 355 -4.49 -49.98 13.94
N VAL A 356 -3.64 -48.96 13.90
CA VAL A 356 -2.51 -48.88 12.96
C VAL A 356 -1.53 -50.03 13.18
N ASP A 357 -1.20 -50.34 14.44
CA ASP A 357 -0.34 -51.46 14.80
C ASP A 357 -0.92 -52.80 14.33
N ARG A 358 -2.21 -53.06 14.61
CA ARG A 358 -2.87 -54.29 14.15
C ARG A 358 -2.87 -54.41 12.63
N PHE A 359 -3.14 -53.30 11.93
CA PHE A 359 -3.17 -53.28 10.47
C PHE A 359 -1.79 -53.55 9.88
N ILE A 360 -0.75 -52.87 10.36
CA ILE A 360 0.61 -53.03 9.83
C ILE A 360 1.19 -54.40 10.18
N LYS A 361 0.92 -54.96 11.36
CA LYS A 361 1.28 -56.36 11.69
C LYS A 361 0.59 -57.38 10.77
N GLY A 362 -0.65 -57.11 10.37
CA GLY A 362 -1.38 -57.95 9.42
C GLY A 362 -0.81 -57.89 8.00
N LEU A 363 -0.25 -56.74 7.60
CA LEU A 363 0.32 -56.53 6.27
C LEU A 363 1.80 -56.95 6.17
N LEU A 364 2.57 -56.72 7.23
CA LEU A 364 4.02 -56.90 7.29
C LEU A 364 4.40 -57.77 8.49
N PRO A 365 4.44 -59.10 8.31
CA PRO A 365 4.78 -60.03 9.39
C PRO A 365 6.28 -60.06 9.74
N TRP A 366 7.15 -59.39 8.96
CA TRP A 366 8.59 -59.30 9.25
C TRP A 366 8.88 -58.26 10.33
N GLU A 367 9.41 -58.71 11.48
CA GLU A 367 9.62 -57.88 12.67
C GLU A 367 10.47 -56.62 12.42
N TRP A 368 11.54 -56.72 11.63
CA TRP A 368 12.43 -55.59 11.34
C TRP A 368 11.77 -54.50 10.50
N LEU A 369 10.80 -54.87 9.66
CA LEU A 369 10.10 -53.93 8.79
C LEU A 369 8.91 -53.31 9.52
N TRP A 370 8.20 -54.09 10.35
CA TRP A 370 7.18 -53.55 11.24
C TRP A 370 7.78 -52.54 12.24
N SER A 371 8.93 -52.86 12.84
CA SER A 371 9.58 -51.99 13.84
C SER A 371 10.05 -50.66 13.25
N LEU A 372 10.37 -50.62 11.96
CA LEU A 372 10.71 -49.38 11.24
C LEU A 372 9.52 -48.40 11.13
N PHE A 373 8.28 -48.90 11.07
CA PHE A 373 7.10 -48.04 10.92
C PHE A 373 6.39 -47.76 12.25
N VAL A 374 6.18 -48.79 13.08
CA VAL A 374 5.31 -48.73 14.28
C VAL A 374 6.06 -49.06 15.57
N GLY A 375 7.30 -49.58 15.49
CA GLY A 375 8.10 -49.85 16.67
C GLY A 375 8.38 -48.59 17.49
N ASP A 376 9.05 -48.73 18.64
CA ASP A 376 9.25 -47.61 19.59
C ASP A 376 9.94 -46.37 18.98
N TYR A 377 10.72 -46.56 17.92
CA TYR A 377 11.38 -45.49 17.13
C TYR A 377 10.92 -45.44 15.67
N GLY A 378 9.76 -46.02 15.38
CA GLY A 378 9.21 -46.09 14.04
C GLY A 378 8.86 -44.72 13.46
N VAL A 379 8.81 -44.65 12.13
CA VAL A 379 8.50 -43.41 11.41
C VAL A 379 7.11 -42.86 11.77
N ILE A 380 6.13 -43.72 12.01
CA ILE A 380 4.75 -43.30 12.35
C ILE A 380 4.62 -43.02 13.85
N SER A 381 5.17 -43.92 14.69
CA SER A 381 5.12 -43.81 16.16
C SER A 381 5.87 -42.59 16.69
N LEU A 382 7.02 -42.27 16.12
CA LEU A 382 7.84 -41.14 16.54
C LEU A 382 7.73 -39.97 15.56
N GLY A 383 8.01 -40.19 14.28
CA GLY A 383 8.09 -39.10 13.29
C GLY A 383 6.76 -38.37 13.10
N VAL A 384 5.72 -39.11 12.69
CA VAL A 384 4.39 -38.53 12.45
C VAL A 384 3.77 -38.00 13.74
N ARG A 385 3.91 -38.74 14.85
CA ARG A 385 3.44 -38.30 16.16
C ARG A 385 4.04 -36.97 16.58
N TYR A 386 5.37 -36.81 16.52
CA TYR A 386 6.01 -35.56 16.93
C TYR A 386 5.65 -34.40 16.00
N ALA A 387 5.59 -34.64 14.69
CA ALA A 387 5.23 -33.60 13.73
C ALA A 387 3.79 -33.09 13.94
N ILE A 388 2.83 -33.99 14.13
CA ILE A 388 1.41 -33.65 14.18
C ILE A 388 0.91 -33.39 15.60
N ALA A 389 1.28 -34.22 16.58
CA ALA A 389 0.78 -34.10 17.95
C ALA A 389 1.53 -33.02 18.74
N LEU A 390 2.82 -32.81 18.48
CA LEU A 390 3.66 -31.89 19.25
C LEU A 390 3.95 -30.59 18.51
N ILE A 391 4.48 -30.65 17.28
CA ILE A 391 4.92 -29.44 16.57
C ILE A 391 3.74 -28.63 16.03
N MET A 392 2.79 -29.26 15.34
CA MET A 392 1.68 -28.57 14.67
C MET A 392 0.82 -27.69 15.62
N PRO A 393 0.41 -28.15 16.82
CA PRO A 393 -0.44 -27.33 17.69
C PRO A 393 0.31 -26.14 18.27
N ILE A 394 1.58 -26.33 18.63
CA ILE A 394 2.43 -25.28 19.20
C ILE A 394 2.68 -24.19 18.15
N VAL A 395 3.15 -24.59 16.97
CA VAL A 395 3.46 -23.66 15.88
C VAL A 395 2.18 -22.98 15.37
N GLY A 396 1.08 -23.72 15.23
CA GLY A 396 -0.21 -23.17 14.84
C GLY A 396 -0.75 -22.15 15.84
N ALA A 397 -0.73 -22.46 17.13
CA ALA A 397 -1.15 -21.53 18.18
C ALA A 397 -0.22 -20.30 18.26
N PHE A 398 1.09 -20.48 18.06
CA PHE A 398 2.04 -19.39 18.00
C PHE A 398 1.73 -18.42 16.86
N PHE A 399 1.56 -18.91 15.62
CA PHE A 399 1.22 -18.05 14.49
C PHE A 399 -0.14 -17.42 14.62
N LEU A 400 -1.12 -18.11 15.20
CA LEU A 400 -2.43 -17.53 15.50
C LEU A 400 -2.31 -16.38 16.51
N ALA A 401 -1.58 -16.60 17.61
CA ALA A 401 -1.35 -15.55 18.61
C ALA A 401 -0.57 -14.37 18.01
N PHE A 402 0.45 -14.64 17.21
CA PHE A 402 1.25 -13.63 16.54
C PHE A 402 0.43 -12.80 15.54
N SER A 403 -0.37 -13.45 14.70
CA SER A 403 -1.28 -12.78 13.76
C SER A 403 -2.32 -11.93 14.47
N LEU A 404 -2.88 -12.38 15.60
CA LEU A 404 -3.79 -11.56 16.40
C LEU A 404 -3.11 -10.33 17.01
N LEU A 405 -1.83 -10.44 17.40
CA LEU A 405 -1.05 -9.32 17.90
C LEU A 405 -0.72 -8.32 16.79
N GLU A 406 -0.36 -8.80 15.61
CA GLU A 406 -0.11 -8.01 14.41
C GLU A 406 -1.38 -7.27 13.95
N ASP A 407 -2.52 -7.97 13.83
CA ASP A 407 -3.81 -7.37 13.47
C ASP A 407 -4.29 -6.33 14.49
N SER A 408 -3.90 -6.48 15.77
CA SER A 408 -4.20 -5.51 16.82
C SER A 408 -3.31 -4.25 16.77
N GLY A 409 -2.26 -4.26 15.95
CA GLY A 409 -1.28 -3.16 15.83
C GLY A 409 -0.34 -3.03 17.02
N TYR A 410 -0.19 -4.09 17.82
CA TYR A 410 0.72 -4.12 18.97
C TYR A 410 2.15 -4.53 18.60
N LEU A 411 2.28 -5.35 17.55
CA LEU A 411 3.51 -5.63 16.81
C LEU A 411 3.53 -4.73 15.57
#